data_AF-A0A7W8NV66-F1
#
_entry.id   AF-A0A7W8NV66-F1
#
_cell.length_a   1.000
_cell.length_b   1.000
_cell.length_c   1.000
_cell.angle_alpha   90.00
_cell.angle_beta   90.00
_cell.angle_gamma   90.00
#
_symmetry.space_group_name_H-M   'P 1'
#
loop_
_entity.id
_entity.type
_entity.pdbx_description
1 polymer ?
#
loop_
_entity_poly.entity_id
_entity_poly.type
_entity_poly.pdbx_seq_one_letter_code
_entity_poly.pdbx_strand_id
1 'polypeptide(L)' 'MDNGKFMACFVIHEGKDSSGKLRYQRKSPTNEFDSEDEAIAYILDFSGDWIDQNPL' A
#
# COMPACT_ATOMS: atom_id res chain seq x y z
N MET A 1 8.97 -20.26 -9.77
CA MET A 1 7.96 -19.97 -10.79
C MET A 1 7.44 -18.60 -10.45
N ASP A 2 7.92 -17.58 -11.16
CA ASP A 2 7.35 -16.25 -11.08
C ASP A 2 6.07 -16.31 -11.92
N ASN A 3 4.89 -16.15 -11.31
CA ASN A 3 3.61 -16.23 -12.03
C ASN A 3 3.35 -14.98 -12.89
N GLY A 4 4.31 -14.03 -12.90
CA GLY A 4 4.23 -12.77 -13.64
C GLY A 4 3.25 -11.78 -13.03
N LYS A 5 2.74 -12.05 -11.82
CA LYS A 5 1.80 -11.18 -11.12
C LYS A 5 2.53 -10.24 -10.17
N PHE A 6 1.94 -9.09 -9.93
CA PHE A 6 2.44 -8.08 -9.01
C PHE A 6 1.68 -8.15 -7.67
N MET A 7 2.37 -7.76 -6.59
CA MET A 7 1.79 -7.69 -5.26
C MET A 7 2.03 -6.30 -4.66
N ALA A 8 0.97 -5.67 -4.16
CA ALA A 8 1.04 -4.37 -3.51
C ALA A 8 1.48 -4.48 -2.04
N CYS A 9 2.77 -4.24 -1.77
CA CYS A 9 3.35 -4.15 -0.43
C CYS A 9 3.74 -2.69 -0.14
N PHE A 10 3.18 -2.09 0.91
CA PHE A 10 3.39 -0.68 1.23
C PHE A 10 3.24 -0.39 2.73
N VAL A 11 3.66 0.81 3.12
CA VAL A 11 3.65 1.31 4.50
C VAL A 11 3.06 2.72 4.52
N ILE A 12 2.37 3.05 5.60
CA ILE A 12 1.85 4.40 5.87
C ILE A 12 2.56 4.92 7.12
N HIS A 13 3.25 6.06 7.01
CA HIS A 13 3.94 6.74 8.10
C HIS A 13 3.22 8.05 8.47
N GLU A 14 3.39 8.49 9.71
CA GLU A 14 3.10 9.86 10.12
C GLU A 14 4.11 10.83 9.50
N GLY A 15 3.65 12.05 9.18
CA GLY A 15 4.52 13.11 8.68
C GLY A 15 5.06 12.86 7.27
N LYS A 16 5.93 13.77 6.82
CA LYS A 16 6.52 13.74 5.48
C LYS A 16 7.78 12.87 5.47
N ASP A 17 8.07 12.24 4.33
CA ASP A 17 9.35 11.59 4.03
C ASP A 17 9.75 10.44 4.98
N SER A 18 8.76 9.66 5.48
CA SER A 18 8.99 8.51 6.37
C SER A 18 9.63 8.85 7.73
N SER A 19 9.64 10.15 8.08
CA SER A 19 10.29 10.64 9.30
C SER A 19 9.48 10.40 10.58
N GLY A 20 8.18 10.12 10.45
CA GLY A 20 7.30 9.84 11.58
C GLY A 20 7.03 8.35 11.81
N LYS A 21 6.15 8.08 12.77
CA LYS A 21 5.84 6.74 13.24
C LYS A 21 5.15 5.92 12.14
N LEU A 22 5.50 4.64 12.04
CA LEU A 22 4.77 3.68 11.22
C LEU A 22 3.33 3.50 11.76
N ARG A 23 2.32 3.79 10.95
CA ARG A 23 0.91 3.63 11.30
C ARG A 23 0.30 2.35 10.76
N TYR A 24 0.71 1.95 9.56
CA TYR A 24 0.21 0.75 8.89
C TYR A 24 1.30 0.12 8.02
N GLN A 25 1.30 -1.22 7.95
CA GLN A 25 2.19 -1.96 7.07
C GLN A 25 1.46 -3.15 6.45
N ARG A 26 1.56 -3.25 5.13
CA ARG A 26 1.09 -4.39 4.35
C ARG A 26 2.29 -5.18 3.82
N LYS A 27 2.53 -6.36 4.41
CA LYS A 27 3.70 -7.21 4.09
C LYS A 27 3.43 -8.29 3.05
N SER A 28 2.19 -8.73 2.90
CA SER A 28 1.83 -9.81 1.97
C SER A 28 0.33 -9.74 1.68
N PRO A 29 -0.10 -9.03 0.61
CA PRO A 29 -1.49 -9.10 0.17
C PRO A 29 -1.87 -10.51 -0.30
N THR A 30 -3.13 -10.88 -0.15
CA THR A 30 -3.72 -12.03 -0.88
C THR A 30 -4.13 -11.66 -2.30
N ASN A 31 -4.17 -10.37 -2.62
CA ASN A 31 -4.46 -9.86 -3.95
C ASN A 31 -3.20 -9.88 -4.82
N GLU A 32 -3.37 -10.42 -6.02
CA GLU A 32 -2.40 -10.41 -7.10
C GLU A 32 -2.92 -9.50 -8.22
N PHE A 33 -2.03 -8.77 -8.86
CA PHE A 33 -2.34 -7.82 -9.94
C PHE A 33 -1.66 -8.24 -11.24
N ASP A 34 -2.26 -7.91 -12.37
CA ASP A 34 -1.76 -8.31 -13.68
C ASP A 34 -0.71 -7.33 -14.21
N SER A 35 -0.68 -6.12 -13.66
CA SER A 35 0.30 -5.09 -13.99
C SER A 35 0.76 -4.28 -12.77
N GLU A 36 1.90 -3.61 -12.91
CA GLU A 36 2.42 -2.68 -11.92
C GLU A 36 1.47 -1.49 -11.69
N ASP A 37 0.89 -0.93 -12.77
CA ASP A 37 -0.03 0.20 -12.69
C ASP A 37 -1.28 -0.12 -11.86
N GLU A 38 -1.84 -1.33 -12.00
CA GLU A 38 -2.97 -1.80 -11.18
C GLU A 38 -2.58 -1.92 -9.70
N ALA A 39 -1.39 -2.47 -9.42
CA ALA A 39 -0.89 -2.56 -8.05
C ALA A 39 -0.68 -1.18 -7.43
N ILE A 40 -0.15 -0.20 -8.19
CA ILE A 40 0.03 1.19 -7.75
C ILE A 40 -1.31 1.86 -7.50
N ALA A 41 -2.26 1.74 -8.44
CA ALA A 41 -3.60 2.30 -8.29
C ALA A 41 -4.28 1.79 -7.02
N TYR A 42 -4.17 0.49 -6.76
CA TYR A 42 -4.66 -0.12 -5.51
C TYR A 42 -4.03 0.47 -4.25
N ILE A 43 -2.70 0.69 -4.26
CA ILE A 43 -1.99 1.28 -3.11
C ILE A 43 -2.54 2.68 -2.82
N LEU A 44 -2.70 3.51 -3.85
CA LEU A 44 -3.15 4.89 -3.70
C LEU A 44 -4.59 4.97 -3.19
N ASP A 45 -5.49 4.18 -3.77
CA ASP A 45 -6.90 4.10 -3.39
C ASP A 45 -7.05 3.63 -1.93
N PHE A 46 -6.45 2.48 -1.59
CA PHE A 46 -6.47 1.97 -0.22
C PHE A 46 -5.89 2.98 0.78
N SER A 47 -4.78 3.63 0.44
CA SER A 47 -4.12 4.55 1.36
C SER A 47 -4.98 5.77 1.64
N GLY A 48 -5.68 6.30 0.64
CA GLY A 48 -6.63 7.41 0.81
C GLY A 48 -7.76 7.03 1.77
N ASP A 49 -8.47 5.94 1.47
CA ASP A 49 -9.56 5.43 2.31
C ASP A 49 -9.10 5.15 3.75
N TRP A 50 -7.92 4.56 3.90
CA TRP A 50 -7.38 4.23 5.21
C TRP A 50 -7.04 5.49 6.01
N ILE A 51 -6.44 6.51 5.39
CA ILE A 51 -6.12 7.79 6.04
C ILE A 51 -7.39 8.50 6.48
N ASP A 52 -8.43 8.52 5.65
CA ASP A 52 -9.71 9.16 5.98
C ASP A 52 -10.39 8.48 7.17
N GLN A 53 -10.29 7.15 7.27
CA GLN A 53 -10.83 6.37 8.39
C GLN A 53 -9.95 6.43 9.65
N ASN A 54 -8.67 6.78 9.50
CA ASN A 54 -7.68 6.82 10.58
C ASN A 54 -6.99 8.19 10.60
N PRO A 55 -7.70 9.27 10.97
CA PRO A 55 -7.08 10.59 11.09
C PRO A 55 -5.93 10.57 12.10
N LEU A 56 -5.01 11.53 11.98
CA LEU A 56 -3.83 11.66 12.86
C LEU A 56 -4.24 12.00 14.30
#